data_AF-A0A2E8CZJ3-F1
#
_entry.id   AF-A0A2E8CZJ3-F1
#
_cell.length_a   1.000
_cell.length_b   1.000
_cell.length_c   1.000
_cell.angle_alpha   90.00
_cell.angle_beta   90.00
_cell.angle_gamma   90.00
#
_symmetry.space_group_name_H-M   'P 1'
#
loop_
_entity.id
_entity.type
_entity.pdbx_description
1 polymer ?
#
loop_
_entity_poly.entity_id
_entity_poly.type
_entity_poly.pdbx_seq_one_letter_code
_entity_poly.pdbx_strand_id
1 'polypeptide(L)'
;MTEHGPWDECPTGLVTKMAGQLRAKQLRARLRPMMAAVAILLVLGGTWAVQSKIGDGAEPLTCVETVPMLADYHSGNLEGSVATRVDEHLANCPSCRKHFEDQFPGEARIVEDADKLVALRARSVLLAAR
;
A
#
# COMPACT_ATOMS: atom_id res chain seq x y z
N MET A 1 -10.28 -59.98 -45.87
CA MET A 1 -8.92 -60.01 -45.30
C MET A 1 -8.30 -58.66 -45.61
N THR A 2 -8.30 -57.74 -44.64
CA THR A 2 -7.73 -56.40 -44.81
C THR A 2 -6.26 -56.45 -44.39
N GLU A 3 -5.38 -56.29 -45.37
CA GLU A 3 -3.93 -56.21 -45.19
C GLU A 3 -3.61 -54.94 -44.38
N HIS A 4 -3.03 -55.13 -43.19
CA HIS A 4 -2.52 -54.04 -42.37
C HIS A 4 -1.22 -53.53 -43.02
N GLY A 5 -1.21 -52.27 -43.46
CA GLY A 5 -0.06 -51.64 -44.11
C GLY A 5 1.19 -51.58 -43.22
N PRO A 6 2.39 -51.51 -43.83
CA PRO A 6 3.64 -51.43 -43.11
C PRO A 6 3.67 -50.13 -42.29
N TRP A 7 3.74 -50.28 -40.98
CA TRP A 7 4.09 -49.17 -40.10
C TRP A 7 5.53 -48.80 -40.41
N ASP A 8 5.73 -47.74 -41.17
CA ASP A 8 7.07 -47.26 -41.52
C ASP A 8 7.88 -46.98 -40.24
N GLU A 9 9.16 -47.34 -40.29
CA GLU A 9 10.09 -47.17 -39.18
C GLU A 9 10.23 -45.68 -38.82
N CYS A 10 9.88 -45.35 -37.57
CA CYS A 10 9.88 -43.97 -37.11
C CYS A 10 11.33 -43.45 -37.03
N PRO A 11 11.67 -42.33 -37.69
CA PRO A 11 13.02 -41.78 -37.68
C PRO A 11 13.45 -41.43 -36.25
N THR A 12 14.62 -41.91 -35.87
CA THR A 12 15.20 -41.74 -34.54
C THR A 12 15.34 -40.26 -34.22
N GLY A 13 14.70 -39.83 -33.12
CA GLY A 13 14.79 -38.46 -32.60
C GLY A 13 13.61 -37.55 -32.90
N LEU A 14 12.63 -37.96 -33.71
CA LEU A 14 11.42 -37.14 -33.94
C LEU A 14 10.59 -37.00 -32.66
N VAL A 15 10.38 -38.10 -31.94
CA VAL A 15 9.58 -38.14 -30.71
C VAL A 15 10.24 -37.35 -29.58
N THR A 16 11.57 -37.41 -29.45
CA THR A 16 12.31 -36.66 -28.42
C THR A 16 12.27 -35.16 -28.69
N LYS A 17 12.31 -34.75 -29.95
CA LYS A 17 12.17 -33.34 -30.36
C LYS A 17 10.78 -32.80 -30.02
N MET A 18 9.71 -33.55 -30.32
CA MET A 18 8.35 -33.15 -29.95
C MET A 18 8.14 -33.12 -28.43
N ALA A 19 8.67 -34.11 -27.70
CA ALA A 19 8.62 -34.13 -26.24
C ALA A 19 9.34 -32.93 -25.61
N GLY A 20 10.48 -32.52 -26.16
CA GLY A 20 11.21 -31.32 -25.72
C GLY A 20 10.42 -30.03 -25.94
N GLN A 21 9.77 -29.89 -27.11
CA GLN A 21 8.96 -28.71 -27.43
C GLN A 21 7.72 -28.59 -26.53
N LEU A 22 7.08 -29.72 -26.20
CA LEU A 22 5.93 -29.73 -25.29
C LEU A 22 6.34 -29.38 -23.85
N ARG A 23 7.46 -29.91 -23.36
CA ARG A 23 7.97 -29.56 -22.02
C ARG A 23 8.33 -28.08 -21.91
N ALA A 24 8.99 -27.51 -22.91
CA ALA A 24 9.33 -26.09 -22.93
C ALA A 24 8.07 -25.19 -22.94
N LYS A 25 7.04 -25.56 -23.70
CA LYS A 25 5.75 -24.85 -23.72
C LYS A 25 4.99 -25.01 -22.40
N GLN A 26 4.95 -26.22 -21.83
CA GLN A 26 4.29 -26.48 -20.55
C GLN A 26 4.94 -25.70 -19.41
N LEU A 27 6.27 -25.64 -19.33
CA LEU A 27 6.97 -24.87 -18.30
C LEU A 27 6.65 -23.37 -18.40
N ARG A 28 6.65 -22.80 -19.61
CA ARG A 28 6.28 -21.38 -19.80
C ARG A 28 4.82 -21.08 -19.45
N ALA A 29 3.91 -22.00 -19.75
CA ALA A 29 2.50 -21.87 -19.39
C ALA A 29 2.29 -21.96 -17.87
N ARG A 30 3.03 -22.83 -17.19
CA ARG A 30 2.94 -23.00 -15.72
C ARG A 30 3.59 -21.85 -14.95
N LEU A 31 4.70 -21.29 -15.44
CA LEU A 31 5.45 -20.24 -14.75
C LEU A 31 4.87 -18.82 -14.94
N ARG A 32 4.14 -18.57 -16.04
CA ARG A 32 3.49 -17.28 -16.31
C ARG A 32 2.56 -16.78 -15.18
N PRO A 33 1.62 -17.57 -14.64
CA PRO A 33 0.74 -17.09 -13.56
C PRO A 33 1.49 -16.89 -12.23
N MET A 34 2.53 -17.70 -11.97
CA MET A 34 3.35 -17.57 -10.76
C MET A 34 4.10 -16.23 -10.69
N MET A 35 4.70 -15.79 -11.81
CA MET A 35 5.42 -14.52 -11.86
C MET A 35 4.50 -13.31 -11.68
N ALA A 36 3.26 -13.38 -12.17
CA ALA A 36 2.27 -12.31 -11.98
C ALA A 36 1.85 -12.18 -10.51
N ALA A 37 1.66 -13.30 -9.81
CA ALA A 37 1.31 -13.29 -8.39
C ALA A 37 2.42 -12.69 -7.51
N VAL A 38 3.69 -12.99 -7.81
CA VAL A 38 4.85 -12.43 -7.09
C VAL A 38 4.95 -10.92 -7.28
N ALA A 39 4.72 -10.42 -8.50
CA ALA A 39 4.74 -8.97 -8.76
C ALA A 39 3.64 -8.23 -7.98
N ILE A 40 2.44 -8.79 -7.89
CA ILE A 40 1.33 -8.21 -7.12
C ILE A 40 1.66 -8.18 -5.62
N LEU A 41 2.22 -9.26 -5.08
CA LEU A 41 2.64 -9.32 -3.67
C LEU A 41 3.75 -8.32 -3.34
N LEU A 42 4.70 -8.09 -4.27
CA LEU A 42 5.75 -7.08 -4.09
C LEU A 42 5.21 -5.66 -4.12
N VAL A 43 4.23 -5.36 -4.99
CA VAL A 43 3.59 -4.03 -5.01
C VAL A 43 2.77 -3.79 -3.75
N LEU A 44 1.88 -4.72 -3.39
CA LEU A 44 1.03 -4.58 -2.20
C LEU A 44 1.84 -4.59 -0.90
N GLY A 45 2.83 -5.49 -0.77
CA GLY A 45 3.69 -5.56 0.39
C GLY A 45 4.67 -4.38 0.49
N GLY A 46 5.20 -3.93 -0.65
CA GLY A 46 6.11 -2.79 -0.71
C GLY A 46 5.44 -1.48 -0.29
N THR A 47 4.19 -1.26 -0.69
CA THR A 47 3.43 -0.07 -0.26
C THR A 47 3.16 -0.05 1.25
N TRP A 48 2.90 -1.21 1.87
CA TRP A 48 2.68 -1.30 3.31
C TRP A 48 3.95 -1.04 4.13
N ALA A 49 5.10 -1.56 3.68
CA ALA A 49 6.38 -1.40 4.38
C ALA A 49 6.87 0.06 4.40
N VAL A 50 6.52 0.86 3.40
CA VAL A 50 6.86 2.30 3.37
C VAL A 50 6.00 3.09 4.36
N GLN A 51 4.74 2.71 4.56
CA GLN A 51 3.84 3.39 5.51
C GLN A 51 4.26 3.14 6.97
N SER A 52 4.70 1.92 7.30
CA SER A 52 5.06 1.57 8.68
C SER A 52 6.37 2.22 9.15
N LYS A 53 7.31 2.50 8.24
CA LYS A 53 8.62 3.08 8.57
C LYS A 53 8.58 4.56 8.94
N ILE A 54 7.46 5.25 8.79
CA ILE A 54 7.29 6.65 9.20
C ILE A 54 6.86 6.78 10.68
N GLY A 55 6.49 5.67 11.35
CA GLY A 55 5.97 5.68 12.72
C GLY A 55 6.86 5.09 13.82
N ASP A 56 8.07 4.61 13.51
CA ASP A 56 8.85 3.83 14.48
C ASP A 56 9.70 4.74 15.39
N GLY A 57 9.17 5.05 16.59
CA GLY A 57 10.00 5.30 17.77
C GLY A 57 9.61 6.47 18.68
N ALA A 58 8.57 7.22 18.36
CA ALA A 58 8.14 8.32 19.21
C ALA A 58 7.12 7.82 20.25
N GLU A 59 7.48 7.90 21.53
CA GLU A 59 6.60 7.54 22.64
C GLU A 59 5.26 8.32 22.55
N PRO A 60 4.11 7.68 22.84
CA PRO A 60 2.81 8.33 22.77
C PRO A 60 2.78 9.53 23.72
N LEU A 61 2.43 10.70 23.19
CA LEU A 61 2.35 11.94 23.98
C LEU A 61 1.30 11.79 25.08
N THR A 62 1.68 12.18 26.29
CA THR A 62 0.75 12.22 27.42
C THR A 62 -0.07 13.51 27.38
N CYS A 63 -1.20 13.54 28.09
CA CYS A 63 -2.03 14.75 28.18
C CYS A 63 -1.24 15.94 28.75
N VAL A 64 -0.34 15.68 29.70
CA VAL A 64 0.47 16.72 30.37
C VAL A 64 1.44 17.38 29.40
N GLU A 65 2.01 16.61 28.48
CA GLU A 65 2.94 17.11 27.46
C GLU A 65 2.20 17.79 26.30
N THR A 66 1.00 17.34 25.98
CA THR A 66 0.23 17.86 24.85
C THR A 66 -0.28 19.28 25.10
N VAL A 67 -0.77 19.57 26.32
CA VAL A 67 -1.35 20.87 26.69
C VAL A 67 -0.42 22.07 26.41
N PRO A 68 0.86 22.10 26.83
CA PRO A 68 1.74 23.23 26.53
C PRO A 68 2.06 23.38 25.03
N MET A 69 2.00 22.28 24.27
CA MET A 69 2.28 22.28 22.83
C MET A 69 1.11 22.78 21.98
N LEU A 70 -0.10 22.93 22.54
CA LEU A 70 -1.30 23.32 21.78
C LEU A 70 -1.19 24.71 21.15
N ALA A 71 -0.50 25.66 21.78
CA ALA A 71 -0.30 27.00 21.23
C ALA A 71 0.67 27.01 20.03
N ASP A 72 1.75 26.24 20.14
CA ASP A 72 2.71 26.05 19.04
C ASP A 72 2.09 25.22 17.90
N TYR A 73 1.22 24.27 18.24
CA TYR A 73 0.43 23.52 17.27
C TYR A 73 -0.52 24.44 16.49
N HIS A 74 -1.27 25.30 17.20
CA HIS A 74 -2.19 26.26 16.59
C HIS A 74 -1.47 27.24 15.66
N SER A 75 -0.30 27.74 16.07
CA SER A 75 0.51 28.66 15.25
C SER A 75 1.29 27.99 14.13
N GLY A 76 1.22 26.65 13.99
CA GLY A 76 1.97 25.89 12.99
C GLY A 76 3.48 25.91 13.20
N ASN A 77 3.94 26.22 14.42
CA ASN A 77 5.34 26.35 14.78
C ASN A 77 5.96 25.04 15.32
N LEU A 78 5.17 23.97 15.40
CA LEU A 78 5.65 22.64 15.75
C LEU A 78 6.37 21.96 14.57
N GLU A 79 7.41 21.20 14.90
CA GLU A 79 8.04 20.28 13.95
C GLU A 79 7.00 19.25 13.47
N GLY A 80 6.99 18.93 12.17
CA GLY A 80 5.94 18.08 11.57
C GLY A 80 5.76 16.70 12.23
N SER A 81 6.85 16.13 12.78
CA SER A 81 6.82 14.88 13.54
C SER A 81 6.09 15.01 14.89
N VAL A 82 6.18 16.17 15.54
CA VAL A 82 5.50 16.48 16.81
C VAL A 82 4.06 16.88 16.55
N ALA A 83 3.81 17.69 15.51
CA ALA A 83 2.46 18.09 15.11
C ALA A 83 1.57 16.88 14.80
N THR A 84 2.11 15.88 14.08
CA THR A 84 1.39 14.63 13.78
C THR A 84 0.99 13.86 15.05
N ARG A 85 1.87 13.84 16.06
CA ARG A 85 1.58 13.18 17.34
C ARG A 85 0.55 13.94 18.17
N VAL A 86 0.59 15.26 18.15
CA VAL A 86 -0.43 16.11 18.79
C VAL A 86 -1.78 15.87 18.11
N ASP A 87 -1.82 15.80 16.78
CA ASP A 87 -3.04 15.50 16.03
C ASP A 87 -3.61 14.12 16.38
N GLU A 88 -2.76 13.09 16.41
CA GLU A 88 -3.14 11.74 16.87
C GLU A 88 -3.65 11.73 18.31
N HIS A 89 -3.04 12.51 19.21
CA HIS A 89 -3.51 12.63 20.59
C HIS A 89 -4.89 13.32 20.66
N LEU A 90 -5.10 14.40 19.93
CA LEU A 90 -6.38 15.11 19.86
C LEU A 90 -7.48 14.25 19.22
N ALA A 91 -7.12 13.38 18.28
CA ALA A 91 -8.02 12.39 17.68
C ALA A 91 -8.51 11.37 18.72
N ASN A 92 -7.67 10.98 19.68
CA ASN A 92 -7.96 9.92 20.65
C ASN A 92 -8.41 10.43 22.04
N CYS A 93 -8.12 11.68 22.41
CA CYS A 93 -8.39 12.25 23.73
C CYS A 93 -9.45 13.37 23.68
N PRO A 94 -10.72 13.09 24.07
CA PRO A 94 -11.79 14.08 24.06
C PRO A 94 -11.54 15.27 24.99
N SER A 95 -10.82 15.05 26.09
CA SER A 95 -10.51 16.09 27.08
C SER A 95 -9.57 17.15 26.49
N CYS A 96 -8.47 16.70 25.87
CA CYS A 96 -7.51 17.61 25.22
C CYS A 96 -8.13 18.31 24.02
N ARG A 97 -9.03 17.63 23.27
CA ARG A 97 -9.77 18.24 22.18
C ARG A 97 -10.65 19.41 22.65
N LYS A 98 -11.46 19.20 23.69
CA LYS A 98 -12.28 20.28 24.25
C LYS A 98 -11.43 21.44 24.74
N HIS A 99 -10.32 21.13 25.43
CA HIS A 99 -9.40 22.16 25.91
C HIS A 99 -8.78 22.98 24.77
N PHE A 100 -8.51 22.34 23.64
CA PHE A 100 -8.05 23.03 22.42
C PHE A 100 -9.15 23.91 21.82
N GLU A 101 -10.37 23.39 21.66
CA GLU A 101 -11.53 24.14 21.16
C GLU A 101 -11.88 25.35 22.04
N ASP A 102 -11.79 25.18 23.36
CA ASP A 102 -12.05 26.25 24.35
C ASP A 102 -10.96 27.34 24.32
N GLN A 103 -9.69 26.95 24.12
CA GLN A 103 -8.58 27.91 24.02
C GLN A 103 -8.55 28.65 22.67
N PHE A 104 -8.93 27.99 21.58
CA PHE A 104 -8.84 28.52 20.22
C PHE A 104 -10.21 28.49 19.51
N PRO A 105 -11.19 29.29 19.99
CA PRO A 105 -12.53 29.31 19.41
C PRO A 105 -12.50 29.92 18.00
N GLY A 106 -12.75 29.09 16.98
CA GLY A 106 -12.88 29.52 15.58
C GLY A 106 -12.15 28.65 14.55
N GLU A 107 -11.22 27.80 15.00
CA GLU A 107 -10.33 27.01 14.12
C GLU A 107 -10.85 25.59 13.80
N ALA A 108 -11.95 25.14 14.42
CA ALA A 108 -12.46 23.77 14.29
C ALA A 108 -12.87 23.36 12.85
N ARG A 109 -12.84 24.28 11.87
CA ARG A 109 -13.21 24.00 10.48
C ARG A 109 -12.09 23.43 9.59
N ILE A 110 -10.81 23.52 9.99
CA ILE A 110 -9.70 23.22 9.04
C ILE A 110 -9.39 21.72 8.95
N VAL A 111 -9.73 20.93 9.97
CA VAL A 111 -9.47 19.47 9.97
C VAL A 111 -10.42 18.73 9.01
N GLU A 112 -11.67 19.20 8.84
CA GLU A 112 -12.62 18.63 7.86
C GLU A 112 -12.21 18.86 6.40
N ASP A 113 -11.43 19.90 6.10
CA ASP A 113 -10.98 20.18 4.73
C ASP A 113 -9.69 19.44 4.36
N ALA A 114 -8.86 19.05 5.34
CA ALA A 114 -7.71 18.19 5.10
C ALA A 114 -8.13 16.80 4.57
N ASP A 115 -9.18 16.20 5.14
CA ASP A 115 -9.77 14.95 4.65
C ASP A 115 -10.31 15.09 3.22
N LYS A 116 -10.91 16.23 2.88
CA LYS A 116 -11.38 16.49 1.51
C LYS A 116 -10.21 16.65 0.53
N LEU A 117 -9.10 17.25 0.94
CA LEU A 117 -7.90 17.40 0.12
C LEU A 117 -7.19 16.05 -0.13
N VAL A 118 -7.15 15.18 0.88
CA VAL A 118 -6.64 13.81 0.73
C VAL A 118 -7.55 13.00 -0.20
N ALA A 119 -8.88 13.10 -0.02
CA ALA A 119 -9.85 12.45 -0.90
C ALA A 119 -9.78 12.95 -2.36
N LEU A 120 -9.56 14.24 -2.58
CA LEU A 120 -9.35 14.84 -3.90
C LEU A 120 -8.07 14.32 -4.58
N ARG A 121 -6.97 14.20 -3.83
CA ARG A 121 -5.71 13.61 -4.34
C ARG A 121 -5.89 12.14 -4.72
N ALA A 122 -6.54 11.34 -3.87
CA ALA A 122 -6.83 9.95 -4.18
C ALA A 122 -7.65 9.80 -5.48
N ARG A 123 -8.62 10.70 -5.70
CA ARG A 123 -9.46 10.73 -6.91
C ARG A 123 -8.66 11.11 -8.17
N SER A 124 -7.73 12.06 -8.06
CA SER A 124 -6.86 12.43 -9.19
C SER A 124 -5.91 11.31 -9.62
N VAL A 125 -5.38 10.54 -8.67
CA VAL A 125 -4.50 9.39 -8.97
C VAL A 125 -5.28 8.28 -9.68
N LEU A 126 -6.51 8.00 -9.26
CA LEU A 126 -7.39 7.02 -9.91
C LEU A 126 -7.80 7.43 -11.33
N LEU A 127 -7.98 8.74 -11.58
CA LEU A 127 -8.29 9.26 -12.92
C LEU A 127 -7.08 9.22 -13.86
N ALA A 128 -5.86 9.41 -13.34
CA ALA A 128 -4.63 9.33 -14.13
C ALA A 128 -4.21 7.90 -14.49
N ALA A 129 -4.77 6.88 -13.82
CA ALA A 129 -4.47 5.47 -14.05
C ALA A 129 -5.42 4.80 -15.07
N ARG A 130 -6.31 5.55 -15.72
CA ARG A 130 -7.28 5.06 -16.70
C ARG A 130 -6.97 5.57 -18.10
#